data_AF-A0A7K1F5D7-F1
#
_entry.id   AF-A0A7K1F5D7-F1
#
_cell.length_a   1.000
_cell.length_b   1.000
_cell.length_c   1.000
_cell.angle_alpha   90.00
_cell.angle_beta   90.00
_cell.angle_gamma   90.00
#
_symmetry.space_group_name_H-M   'P 1'
#
loop_
_entity.id
_entity.type
_entity.pdbx_description
1 polymer ?
#
loop_
_entity_poly.entity_id
_entity_poly.type
_entity_poly.pdbx_seq_one_letter_code
_entity_poly.pdbx_strand_id
1 'polypeptide(L)'
;RLEILIESRPEMLALETMPDTEEVEVLLDLLTEFNVGIPFWVSFSCANELRTNAGQFFADAALLVAGHSDAVAVGVNCTAPEYITPLLQSAGNELPFVVYPNAGNVWDAQNNVWIGGKGSAFGDALLNQWGAAGAVIVGGCCGVAPSDIGALALP
;
A
#
# COMPACT_ATOMS: atom_id res chain seq x y z
N ARG A 1 -12.03 15.77 7.28
CA ARG A 1 -12.40 14.38 6.88
C ARG A 1 -11.95 13.39 7.95
N LEU A 2 -10.69 13.45 8.38
CA LEU A 2 -10.14 12.58 9.42
C LEU A 2 -10.97 12.60 10.72
N GLU A 3 -11.30 13.78 11.25
CA GLU A 3 -12.17 13.92 12.44
C GLU A 3 -13.51 13.16 12.32
N ILE A 4 -14.23 13.34 11.21
CA ILE A 4 -15.52 12.66 10.96
C ILE A 4 -15.33 11.14 10.93
N LEU A 5 -14.24 10.65 10.33
CA LEU A 5 -13.95 9.22 10.31
C LEU A 5 -13.64 8.71 11.72
N ILE A 6 -12.82 9.41 12.50
CA ILE A 6 -12.53 9.06 13.89
C ILE A 6 -13.80 9.03 14.73
N GLU A 7 -14.68 10.03 14.60
CA GLU A 7 -15.97 10.09 15.31
C GLU A 7 -16.89 8.92 14.98
N SER A 8 -16.78 8.35 13.78
CA SER A 8 -17.53 7.15 13.38
C SER A 8 -17.02 5.85 14.04
N ARG A 9 -15.89 5.91 14.78
CA ARG A 9 -15.26 4.80 15.51
C ARG A 9 -15.02 3.55 14.65
N PRO A 10 -14.26 3.68 13.53
CA PRO A 10 -13.89 2.53 12.74
C PRO A 10 -12.98 1.59 13.55
N GLU A 11 -12.98 0.32 13.15
CA GLU A 11 -12.07 -0.69 13.72
C GLU A 11 -10.61 -0.40 13.37
N MET A 12 -10.38 0.23 12.21
CA MET A 12 -9.05 0.58 11.70
C MET A 12 -9.14 1.72 10.68
N LEU A 13 -8.07 2.49 10.50
CA LEU A 13 -7.93 3.46 9.41
C LEU A 13 -6.98 2.95 8.32
N ALA A 14 -7.38 3.16 7.07
CA ALA A 14 -6.55 2.93 5.89
C ALA A 14 -6.08 4.28 5.33
N LEU A 15 -4.80 4.59 5.52
CA LEU A 15 -4.18 5.81 4.99
C LEU A 15 -3.47 5.46 3.69
N GLU A 16 -4.25 5.41 2.62
CA GLU A 16 -3.80 4.81 1.36
C GLU A 16 -3.34 5.81 0.31
N THR A 17 -2.48 5.33 -0.60
CA THR A 17 -2.00 6.06 -1.78
C THR A 17 -1.16 7.29 -1.42
N MET A 18 -0.40 7.23 -0.32
CA MET A 18 0.49 8.31 0.07
C MET A 18 1.67 8.38 -0.92
N PRO A 19 1.89 9.50 -1.62
CA PRO A 19 3.00 9.62 -2.57
C PRO A 19 4.29 10.08 -1.88
N ASP A 20 4.16 10.72 -0.72
CA ASP A 20 5.19 11.55 -0.09
C ASP A 20 5.28 11.25 1.41
N THR A 21 6.51 11.11 1.92
CA THR A 21 6.77 10.91 3.34
C THR A 21 6.48 12.16 4.16
N GLU A 22 6.66 13.37 3.61
CA GLU A 22 6.35 14.62 4.32
C GLU A 22 4.86 14.71 4.64
N GLU A 23 3.99 14.30 3.71
CA GLU A 23 2.54 14.21 3.96
C GLU A 23 2.21 13.17 5.04
N VAL A 24 2.94 12.05 5.06
CA VAL A 24 2.76 11.01 6.08
C VAL A 24 3.20 11.47 7.46
N GLU A 25 4.32 12.17 7.59
CA GLU A 25 4.76 12.76 8.86
C GLU A 25 3.66 13.64 9.47
N VAL A 26 3.09 14.54 8.67
CA VAL A 26 1.98 15.41 9.11
C VAL A 26 0.75 14.59 9.51
N LEU A 27 0.41 13.52 8.78
CA LEU A 27 -0.72 12.66 9.16
C LEU A 27 -0.46 11.92 10.48
N LEU A 28 0.75 11.43 10.71
CA LEU A 28 1.13 10.74 11.96
C LEU A 28 1.07 11.70 13.15
N ASP A 29 1.54 12.93 13.00
CA ASP A 29 1.44 13.98 14.02
C ASP A 29 -0.03 14.28 14.36
N LEU A 30 -0.89 14.41 13.35
CA LEU A 30 -2.33 14.63 13.56
C LEU A 30 -2.99 13.47 14.28
N LEU A 31 -2.65 12.22 13.95
CA LEU A 31 -3.19 11.04 14.64
C LEU A 31 -2.76 11.00 16.11
N THR A 32 -1.53 11.43 16.40
CA THR A 32 -1.06 11.60 17.78
C THR A 32 -1.83 12.72 18.49
N GLU A 33 -2.02 13.88 17.85
CA GLU A 33 -2.71 15.04 18.43
C GLU A 33 -4.17 14.73 18.78
N PHE A 34 -4.87 14.04 17.88
CA PHE A 34 -6.25 13.61 18.13
C PHE A 34 -6.36 12.47 19.17
N ASN A 35 -5.23 11.90 19.61
CA ASN A 35 -5.15 10.75 20.51
C ASN A 35 -6.15 9.65 20.08
N VAL A 36 -6.08 9.32 18.79
CA VAL A 36 -7.12 8.54 18.11
C VAL A 36 -7.26 7.16 18.73
N GLY A 37 -6.14 6.50 19.05
CA GLY A 37 -6.12 5.14 19.60
C GLY A 37 -6.77 4.08 18.70
N ILE A 38 -7.05 4.43 17.44
CA ILE A 38 -7.57 3.54 16.42
C ILE A 38 -6.34 3.04 15.63
N PRO A 39 -6.15 1.73 15.50
CA PRO A 39 -5.05 1.19 14.73
C PRO A 39 -5.15 1.64 13.27
N PHE A 40 -4.03 1.74 12.58
CA PHE A 40 -4.02 2.10 11.17
C PHE A 40 -2.89 1.44 10.40
N TRP A 41 -3.05 1.41 9.08
CA TRP A 41 -1.92 1.20 8.19
C TRP A 41 -1.74 2.41 7.27
N VAL A 42 -0.50 2.58 6.80
CA VAL A 42 -0.19 3.51 5.72
C VAL A 42 0.24 2.70 4.50
N SER A 43 -0.31 3.01 3.33
CA SER A 43 0.19 2.45 2.07
C SER A 43 0.67 3.55 1.13
N PHE A 44 1.82 3.31 0.53
CA PHE A 44 2.43 4.23 -0.41
C PHE A 44 2.09 3.87 -1.85
N SER A 45 2.03 4.91 -2.70
CA SER A 45 2.11 4.73 -4.14
C SER A 45 3.55 4.96 -4.59
N CYS A 46 4.07 4.04 -5.39
CA CYS A 46 5.49 3.98 -5.75
C CYS A 46 5.70 4.11 -7.25
N ALA A 47 6.76 4.85 -7.61
CA ALA A 47 7.10 5.10 -9.00
C ALA A 47 7.88 3.94 -9.64
N ASN A 48 8.59 3.16 -8.82
CA ASN A 48 9.46 2.07 -9.25
C ASN A 48 9.75 1.10 -8.09
N GLU A 49 10.71 0.21 -8.28
CA GLU A 49 11.10 -0.87 -7.37
C GLU A 49 11.63 -0.43 -6.00
N LEU A 50 11.97 0.86 -5.82
CA LEU A 50 12.62 1.35 -4.60
C LEU A 50 12.03 2.64 -4.04
N ARG A 51 11.25 3.39 -4.83
CA ARG A 51 10.88 4.77 -4.50
C ARG A 51 9.37 5.03 -4.53
N THR A 52 8.93 5.86 -3.60
CA THR A 52 7.61 6.49 -3.60
C THR A 52 7.43 7.38 -4.85
N ASN A 53 6.20 7.82 -5.12
CA ASN A 53 5.93 8.75 -6.22
C ASN A 53 6.57 10.14 -6.05
N ALA A 54 6.80 10.59 -4.81
CA ALA A 54 7.57 11.82 -4.53
C ALA A 54 9.09 11.59 -4.49
N GLY A 55 9.56 10.35 -4.63
CA GLY A 55 10.95 10.02 -4.87
C GLY A 55 11.75 9.61 -3.62
N GLN A 56 11.15 9.54 -2.44
CA GLN A 56 11.80 8.99 -1.25
C GLN A 56 11.96 7.47 -1.36
N PHE A 57 12.91 6.90 -0.62
CA PHE A 57 13.04 5.45 -0.56
C PHE A 57 11.88 4.84 0.23
N PHE A 58 11.31 3.76 -0.28
CA PHE A 58 10.23 3.05 0.41
C PHE A 58 10.69 2.47 1.77
N ALA A 59 11.95 2.06 1.88
CA ALA A 59 12.52 1.60 3.14
C ALA A 59 12.45 2.65 4.26
N ASP A 60 12.80 3.90 3.94
CA ASP A 60 12.72 5.02 4.89
C ASP A 60 11.26 5.35 5.24
N ALA A 61 10.38 5.29 4.23
CA ALA A 61 8.94 5.50 4.40
C ALA A 61 8.29 4.43 5.30
N ALA A 62 8.73 3.17 5.18
CA ALA A 62 8.28 2.08 6.03
C ALA A 62 8.73 2.27 7.49
N LEU A 63 9.99 2.66 7.70
CA LEU A 63 10.54 2.94 9.03
C LEU A 63 9.85 4.13 9.71
N LEU A 64 9.52 5.17 8.96
CA LEU A 64 8.75 6.31 9.46
C LEU A 64 7.42 5.85 10.08
N VAL A 65 6.66 5.03 9.35
CA VAL A 65 5.36 4.52 9.82
C VAL A 65 5.53 3.60 11.03
N ALA A 66 6.55 2.74 11.02
CA ALA A 66 6.87 1.86 12.14
C ALA A 66 7.24 2.60 13.44
N GLY A 67 7.57 3.90 13.36
CA GLY A 67 7.83 4.75 14.52
C GLY A 67 6.58 5.13 15.31
N HIS A 68 5.37 4.96 14.76
CA HIS A 68 4.13 5.35 15.43
C HIS A 68 3.50 4.16 16.17
N SER A 69 3.13 4.34 17.44
CA SER A 69 2.65 3.24 18.31
C SER A 69 1.36 2.56 17.85
N ASP A 70 0.48 3.33 17.20
CA ASP A 70 -0.81 2.83 16.70
C ASP A 70 -0.73 2.27 15.26
N ALA A 71 0.43 2.32 14.62
CA ALA A 71 0.62 1.73 13.30
C ALA A 71 0.69 0.20 13.42
N VAL A 72 -0.14 -0.51 12.66
CA VAL A 72 -0.21 -1.98 12.69
C VAL A 72 0.33 -2.64 11.43
N ALA A 73 0.46 -1.89 10.34
CA ALA A 73 1.05 -2.34 9.09
C ALA A 73 1.53 -1.15 8.25
N VAL A 74 2.42 -1.41 7.31
CA VAL A 74 2.79 -0.45 6.25
C VAL A 74 2.76 -1.17 4.91
N GLY A 75 2.72 -0.48 3.78
CA GLY A 75 2.67 -1.21 2.53
C GLY A 75 2.58 -0.39 1.28
N VAL A 76 2.14 -1.04 0.21
CA VAL A 76 2.13 -0.47 -1.14
C VAL A 76 0.79 -0.74 -1.79
N ASN A 77 0.21 0.30 -2.38
CA ASN A 77 -1.00 0.19 -3.19
C ASN A 77 -0.92 1.02 -4.46
N CYS A 78 -1.85 0.74 -5.38
CA CYS A 78 -1.98 1.47 -6.66
C CYS A 78 -0.69 1.51 -7.49
N THR A 79 0.26 0.61 -7.19
CA THR A 79 1.55 0.45 -7.83
C THR A 79 1.49 -0.79 -8.72
N ALA A 80 2.30 -0.82 -9.79
CA ALA A 80 2.38 -1.95 -10.68
C ALA A 80 2.84 -3.23 -9.91
N PRO A 81 2.20 -4.40 -10.11
CA PRO A 81 2.53 -5.62 -9.37
C PRO A 81 4.01 -6.02 -9.38
N GLU A 82 4.72 -5.74 -10.48
CA GLU A 82 6.14 -6.02 -10.67
C GLU A 82 7.07 -5.26 -9.72
N TYR A 83 6.64 -4.09 -9.21
CA TYR A 83 7.45 -3.29 -8.29
C TYR A 83 7.27 -3.71 -6.83
N ILE A 84 6.21 -4.46 -6.51
CA ILE A 84 5.86 -4.78 -5.13
C ILE A 84 6.95 -5.60 -4.44
N THR A 85 7.38 -6.73 -5.03
CA THR A 85 8.35 -7.62 -4.38
C THR A 85 9.66 -6.89 -4.03
N PRO A 86 10.31 -6.16 -4.96
CA PRO A 86 11.48 -5.36 -4.64
C PRO A 86 11.25 -4.30 -3.56
N LEU A 87 10.10 -3.61 -3.57
CA LEU A 87 9.77 -2.61 -2.56
C LEU A 87 9.71 -3.25 -1.16
N LEU A 88 8.97 -4.34 -1.01
CA LEU A 88 8.89 -5.05 0.28
C LEU A 88 10.26 -5.55 0.75
N GLN A 89 11.07 -6.09 -0.16
CA GLN A 89 12.42 -6.57 0.14
C GLN A 89 13.40 -5.44 0.49
N SER A 90 13.14 -4.21 0.03
CA SER A 90 13.96 -3.04 0.37
C SER A 90 13.69 -2.54 1.79
N ALA A 91 12.51 -2.81 2.33
CA ALA A 91 12.10 -2.39 3.67
C ALA A 91 12.42 -3.47 4.73
N GLY A 92 12.49 -3.05 5.99
CA GLY A 92 12.63 -3.95 7.13
C GLY A 92 11.32 -4.68 7.47
N ASN A 93 11.32 -5.43 8.57
CA ASN A 93 10.18 -6.22 9.04
C ASN A 93 9.62 -5.74 10.38
N GLU A 94 9.79 -4.45 10.69
CA GLU A 94 9.30 -3.81 11.91
C GLU A 94 7.77 -3.86 12.01
N LEU A 95 7.09 -3.78 10.86
CA LEU A 95 5.65 -3.98 10.72
C LEU A 95 5.36 -4.97 9.59
N PRO A 96 4.25 -5.74 9.68
CA PRO A 96 3.82 -6.57 8.57
C PRO A 96 3.34 -5.71 7.40
N PHE A 97 3.34 -6.29 6.19
CA PHE A 97 2.99 -5.54 4.99
C PHE A 97 1.51 -5.69 4.57
N VAL A 98 0.96 -4.59 4.05
CA VAL A 98 -0.29 -4.58 3.26
C VAL A 98 0.01 -4.35 1.78
N VAL A 99 -0.59 -5.14 0.90
CA VAL A 99 -0.27 -5.12 -0.54
C VAL A 99 -1.54 -5.14 -1.36
N TYR A 100 -1.81 -4.08 -2.12
CA TYR A 100 -2.96 -4.06 -3.01
C TYR A 100 -2.64 -3.29 -4.30
N PRO A 101 -1.95 -3.94 -5.26
CA PRO A 101 -1.47 -3.28 -6.47
C PRO A 101 -2.62 -2.92 -7.41
N ASN A 102 -2.30 -2.11 -8.42
CA ASN A 102 -3.18 -1.93 -9.58
C ASN A 102 -3.09 -3.16 -10.52
N ALA A 103 -3.92 -3.20 -11.56
CA ALA A 103 -3.93 -4.29 -12.54
C ALA A 103 -2.73 -4.32 -13.52
N GLY A 104 -1.72 -3.47 -13.34
CA GLY A 104 -0.58 -3.34 -14.26
C GLY A 104 -0.95 -2.67 -15.58
N ASN A 105 -2.04 -1.90 -15.60
CA ASN A 105 -2.42 -1.12 -16.78
C ASN A 105 -1.50 0.08 -16.95
N VAL A 106 -1.11 0.37 -18.18
CA VAL A 106 -0.34 1.55 -18.57
C VAL A 106 -1.28 2.56 -19.24
N TRP A 107 -1.17 3.83 -18.89
CA TRP A 107 -1.97 4.88 -19.51
C TRP A 107 -1.40 5.24 -20.89
N ASP A 108 -2.20 5.05 -21.94
CA ASP A 108 -1.92 5.58 -23.28
C ASP A 108 -2.49 7.00 -23.38
N ALA A 109 -1.62 8.01 -23.18
CA ALA A 109 -2.01 9.41 -23.27
C ALA A 109 -2.40 9.85 -24.70
N GLN A 110 -1.96 9.14 -25.75
CA GLN A 110 -2.32 9.50 -27.13
C GLN A 110 -3.76 9.13 -27.42
N ASN A 111 -4.19 7.97 -26.92
CA ASN A 111 -5.52 7.43 -27.17
C ASN A 111 -6.50 7.65 -26.01
N ASN A 112 -6.03 8.20 -24.89
CA ASN A 112 -6.78 8.36 -23.63
C ASN A 112 -7.42 7.05 -23.16
N VAL A 113 -6.67 5.96 -23.24
CA VAL A 113 -7.12 4.63 -22.81
C VAL A 113 -6.07 3.95 -21.96
N TRP A 114 -6.52 3.09 -21.06
CA TRP A 114 -5.64 2.17 -20.35
C TRP A 114 -5.33 0.98 -21.27
N ILE A 115 -4.04 0.73 -21.51
CA ILE A 115 -3.52 -0.39 -22.29
C ILE A 115 -2.67 -1.29 -21.39
N GLY A 116 -2.80 -2.61 -21.55
CA GLY A 116 -2.10 -3.57 -20.68
C GLY A 116 -3.07 -4.33 -19.78
N GLY A 117 -2.54 -4.95 -18.71
CA GLY A 117 -3.32 -5.80 -17.81
C GLY A 117 -3.88 -7.06 -18.49
N LYS A 118 -3.04 -7.86 -19.16
CA LYS A 118 -3.47 -9.14 -19.77
C LYS A 118 -3.47 -10.32 -18.79
N GLY A 119 -3.16 -10.10 -17.51
CA GLY A 119 -3.12 -11.14 -16.47
C GLY A 119 -3.67 -10.59 -15.16
N SER A 120 -4.07 -11.49 -14.25
CA SER A 120 -4.43 -11.08 -12.90
C SER A 120 -3.27 -10.31 -12.28
N ALA A 121 -3.57 -9.28 -11.48
CA ALA A 121 -2.56 -8.65 -10.61
C ALA A 121 -1.91 -9.65 -9.63
N PHE A 122 -2.39 -10.90 -9.62
CA PHE A 122 -2.19 -11.93 -8.61
C PHE A 122 -1.75 -13.24 -9.25
N GLY A 123 -0.51 -13.33 -9.71
CA GLY A 123 0.08 -14.63 -10.03
C GLY A 123 0.49 -15.37 -8.76
N ASP A 124 0.31 -16.70 -8.69
CA ASP A 124 0.69 -17.51 -7.51
C ASP A 124 2.14 -17.27 -7.06
N ALA A 125 3.05 -17.09 -8.03
CA ALA A 125 4.45 -16.77 -7.73
C ALA A 125 4.60 -15.41 -7.03
N LEU A 126 3.84 -14.39 -7.42
CA LEU A 126 3.86 -13.07 -6.79
C LEU A 126 3.25 -13.14 -5.39
N LEU A 127 2.11 -13.81 -5.23
CA LEU A 127 1.48 -14.00 -3.91
C LEU A 127 2.44 -14.68 -2.92
N ASN A 128 3.11 -15.75 -3.36
CA ASN A 128 4.12 -16.43 -2.54
C ASN A 128 5.31 -15.53 -2.21
N GLN A 129 5.78 -14.71 -3.17
CA GLN A 129 6.86 -13.76 -2.93
C GLN A 129 6.46 -12.69 -1.92
N TRP A 130 5.24 -12.14 -2.02
CA TRP A 130 4.75 -11.11 -1.09
C TRP A 130 4.56 -11.68 0.31
N GLY A 131 3.97 -12.87 0.43
CA GLY A 131 3.86 -13.57 1.71
C GLY A 131 5.23 -13.84 2.35
N ALA A 132 6.20 -14.32 1.56
CA ALA A 132 7.58 -14.53 2.03
C ALA A 132 8.30 -13.24 2.42
N ALA A 133 7.93 -12.11 1.82
CA ALA A 133 8.44 -10.78 2.19
C ALA A 133 7.72 -10.16 3.39
N GLY A 134 6.71 -10.81 3.96
CA GLY A 134 6.00 -10.35 5.16
C GLY A 134 4.64 -9.70 4.90
N ALA A 135 4.06 -9.84 3.71
CA ALA A 135 2.70 -9.40 3.44
C ALA A 135 1.67 -10.27 4.16
N VAL A 136 0.80 -9.64 4.94
CA VAL A 136 -0.29 -10.30 5.70
C VAL A 136 -1.68 -9.92 5.21
N ILE A 137 -1.79 -8.80 4.50
CA ILE A 137 -3.02 -8.36 3.83
C ILE A 137 -2.72 -8.20 2.35
N VAL A 138 -3.46 -8.91 1.50
CA VAL A 138 -3.39 -8.78 0.05
C VAL A 138 -4.77 -8.43 -0.50
N GLY A 139 -4.83 -7.42 -1.35
CA GLY A 139 -6.05 -6.96 -2.01
C GLY A 139 -5.75 -6.39 -3.39
N GLY A 140 -6.66 -5.58 -3.93
CA GLY A 140 -6.49 -4.94 -5.23
C GLY A 140 -6.93 -3.49 -5.24
N CYS A 141 -6.30 -2.69 -6.10
CA CYS A 141 -6.60 -1.29 -6.29
C CYS A 141 -7.16 -1.06 -7.71
N CYS A 142 -6.68 -0.04 -8.42
CA CYS A 142 -7.19 0.34 -9.73
C CYS A 142 -7.12 -0.79 -10.76
N GLY A 143 -8.26 -1.09 -11.39
CA GLY A 143 -8.38 -2.09 -12.45
C GLY A 143 -8.49 -3.54 -11.99
N VAL A 144 -8.44 -3.79 -10.68
CA VAL A 144 -8.67 -5.14 -10.12
C VAL A 144 -10.17 -5.36 -9.92
N ALA A 145 -10.71 -6.45 -10.45
CA ALA A 145 -12.11 -6.79 -10.34
C ALA A 145 -12.40 -7.69 -9.12
N PRO A 146 -13.65 -7.74 -8.63
CA PRO A 146 -14.04 -8.68 -7.57
C PRO A 146 -13.74 -10.15 -7.90
N SER A 147 -13.76 -10.53 -9.18
CA SER A 147 -13.38 -11.88 -9.63
C SER A 147 -11.89 -12.20 -9.39
N ASP A 148 -11.02 -11.19 -9.51
CA ASP A 148 -9.59 -11.36 -9.25
C ASP A 148 -9.35 -11.57 -7.75
N ILE A 149 -10.05 -10.82 -6.90
CA ILE A 149 -10.03 -10.99 -5.44
C ILE A 149 -10.62 -12.33 -5.04
N GLY A 150 -11.73 -12.75 -5.65
CA GLY A 150 -12.35 -14.05 -5.38
C GLY A 150 -11.48 -15.24 -5.79
N ALA A 151 -10.49 -15.03 -6.68
CA ALA A 151 -9.50 -16.02 -7.06
C ALA A 151 -8.28 -16.04 -6.13
N LEU A 152 -8.12 -15.05 -5.23
CA LEU A 152 -7.05 -15.04 -4.24
C LEU A 152 -7.26 -16.17 -3.22
N ALA A 153 -6.29 -17.07 -3.16
CA ALA A 153 -6.10 -17.94 -2.01
C ALA A 153 -4.79 -17.51 -1.34
N LEU A 154 -4.89 -16.86 -0.18
CA LEU A 154 -3.71 -16.66 0.65
C LEU A 154 -3.24 -18.03 1.17
N PRO A 155 -1.95 -18.39 1.01
CA PRO A 155 -1.41 -19.66 1.51
C PRO A 155 -1.47 -19.78 3.04
#